data_AF-A0A970NEQ8-F1
#
_entry.id   AF-A0A970NEQ8-F1
#
_cell.length_a   1.000
_cell.length_b   1.000
_cell.length_c   1.000
_cell.angle_alpha   90.00
_cell.angle_beta   90.00
_cell.angle_gamma   90.00
#
_symmetry.space_group_name_H-M   'P 1'
#
loop_
_entity.id
_entity.type
_entity.pdbx_description
1 polymer ?
#
loop_
_entity_poly.entity_id
_entity_poly.type
_entity_poly.pdbx_seq_one_letter_code
_entity_poly.pdbx_strand_id
1 'polypeptide(L)'
;MTDGFLLPDGSPDMPALNEWAKEYYQTLMGMVNGFYAQADIQDVIASLRNIPFEQLVSQELTDAGDTIVEIAVRLVKEIAEREIKYIRAYMEYM
;
A
#
# COMPACT_ATOMS: atom_id res chain seq x y z
N MET A 1 7.37 -17.34 4.48
CA MET A 1 8.41 -16.97 3.48
C MET A 1 9.01 -15.64 3.93
N THR A 2 10.04 -15.66 4.78
CA THR A 2 10.71 -14.47 5.35
C THR A 2 11.95 -14.05 4.58
N ASP A 3 12.53 -15.00 3.84
CA ASP A 3 13.89 -14.87 3.30
C ASP A 3 14.02 -13.85 2.16
N GLY A 4 12.90 -13.36 1.63
CA GLY A 4 12.87 -12.35 0.56
C GLY A 4 12.95 -10.89 1.03
N PHE A 5 12.85 -10.63 2.34
CA PHE A 5 12.82 -9.27 2.89
C PHE A 5 13.96 -8.96 3.87
N LEU A 6 14.91 -9.87 4.03
CA LEU A 6 16.08 -9.71 4.88
C LEU A 6 17.35 -9.86 4.06
N LEU A 7 18.31 -8.99 4.31
CA LEU A 7 19.67 -9.11 3.81
C LEU A 7 20.42 -10.24 4.57
N PRO A 8 21.58 -10.71 4.07
CA PRO A 8 22.36 -11.75 4.75
C PRO A 8 22.82 -11.39 6.17
N ASP A 9 22.84 -10.09 6.51
CA ASP A 9 23.16 -9.59 7.85
C ASP A 9 21.94 -9.51 8.79
N GLY A 10 20.76 -9.92 8.32
CA GLY A 10 19.50 -9.90 9.06
C GLY A 10 18.83 -8.53 9.11
N SER A 11 19.36 -7.51 8.42
CA SER A 11 18.68 -6.22 8.29
C SER A 11 17.60 -6.25 7.20
N PRO A 12 16.56 -5.40 7.28
CA PRO A 12 15.52 -5.34 6.26
C PRO A 12 16.05 -4.96 4.87
N ASP A 13 15.70 -5.75 3.85
CA ASP A 13 15.95 -5.43 2.44
C ASP A 13 14.93 -4.36 1.98
N MET A 14 15.32 -3.10 2.13
CA MET A 14 14.46 -1.97 1.78
C MET A 14 14.09 -1.93 0.28
N PRO A 15 14.98 -2.19 -0.69
CA PRO A 15 14.58 -2.36 -2.09
C PRO A 15 13.49 -3.40 -2.31
N ALA A 16 13.63 -4.60 -1.74
CA ALA A 16 12.62 -5.66 -1.87
C ALA A 16 11.28 -5.25 -1.24
N LEU A 17 11.32 -4.64 -0.05
CA LEU A 17 10.12 -4.15 0.64
C LEU A 17 9.39 -3.04 -0.13
N ASN A 18 10.14 -2.12 -0.75
CA ASN A 18 9.57 -1.07 -1.58
C ASN A 18 8.89 -1.63 -2.81
N GLU A 19 9.50 -2.60 -3.48
CA GLU A 19 8.91 -3.19 -4.68
C GLU A 19 7.64 -3.99 -4.33
N TRP A 20 7.71 -4.81 -3.30
CA TRP A 20 6.55 -5.51 -2.78
C TRP A 20 5.41 -4.56 -2.41
N ALA A 21 5.70 -3.45 -1.71
CA ALA A 21 4.67 -2.48 -1.31
C ALA A 21 3.96 -1.85 -2.53
N LYS A 22 4.71 -1.57 -3.62
CA LYS A 22 4.13 -1.07 -4.87
C LYS A 22 3.26 -2.11 -5.53
N GLU A 23 3.76 -3.34 -5.70
CA GLU A 23 3.03 -4.44 -6.34
C GLU A 23 1.74 -4.76 -5.57
N TYR A 24 1.83 -4.82 -4.24
CA TYR A 24 0.70 -4.99 -3.35
C TYR A 24 -0.35 -3.89 -3.55
N TYR A 25 0.07 -2.61 -3.49
CA TYR A 25 -0.84 -1.48 -3.67
C TYR A 25 -1.48 -1.47 -5.06
N GLN A 26 -0.70 -1.72 -6.12
CA GLN A 26 -1.20 -1.79 -7.50
C GLN A 26 -2.21 -2.93 -7.68
N THR A 27 -1.93 -4.09 -7.09
CA THR A 27 -2.85 -5.24 -7.10
C THR A 27 -4.17 -4.89 -6.42
N LEU A 28 -4.09 -4.28 -5.23
CA LEU A 28 -5.28 -3.83 -4.50
C LEU A 28 -6.08 -2.81 -5.32
N MET A 29 -5.41 -1.82 -5.92
CA MET A 29 -6.05 -0.82 -6.77
C MET A 29 -6.69 -1.44 -8.00
N GLY A 30 -6.06 -2.45 -8.61
CA GLY A 30 -6.63 -3.22 -9.71
C GLY A 30 -7.93 -3.93 -9.32
N MET A 31 -7.97 -4.52 -8.12
CA MET A 31 -9.18 -5.17 -7.58
C MET A 31 -10.31 -4.17 -7.34
N VAL A 32 -10.00 -3.00 -6.76
CA VAL A 32 -11.04 -2.02 -6.41
C VAL A 32 -11.42 -1.07 -7.54
N ASN A 33 -10.66 -1.03 -8.63
CA ASN A 33 -10.93 -0.18 -9.79
C ASN A 33 -12.35 -0.40 -10.35
N GLY A 34 -12.81 -1.65 -10.41
CA GLY A 34 -14.16 -1.98 -10.86
C GLY A 34 -15.28 -1.34 -10.00
N PHE A 35 -15.01 -1.13 -8.71
CA PHE A 35 -15.95 -0.45 -7.81
C PHE A 35 -15.83 1.07 -7.90
N TYR A 36 -14.63 1.60 -8.06
CA TYR A 36 -14.38 3.05 -8.03
C TYR A 36 -14.63 3.75 -9.35
N ALA A 37 -14.56 3.05 -10.49
CA ALA A 37 -14.70 3.67 -11.81
C ALA A 37 -16.04 4.39 -12.05
N GLN A 38 -17.08 4.07 -11.29
CA GLN A 38 -18.42 4.68 -11.40
C GLN A 38 -18.80 5.52 -10.17
N ALA A 39 -17.93 5.59 -9.16
CA ALA A 39 -18.20 6.30 -7.92
C ALA A 39 -17.80 7.78 -8.00
N ASP A 40 -18.39 8.61 -7.15
CA ASP A 40 -17.95 9.99 -7.01
C ASP A 40 -16.51 10.03 -6.49
N ILE A 41 -15.68 10.90 -7.06
CA ILE A 41 -14.25 10.95 -6.75
C ILE A 41 -13.98 11.32 -5.28
N GLN A 42 -14.86 12.10 -4.63
CA GLN A 42 -14.76 12.40 -3.20
C GLN A 42 -15.03 11.15 -2.35
N ASP A 43 -16.00 10.33 -2.74
CA ASP A 43 -16.29 9.06 -2.08
C ASP A 43 -15.14 8.07 -2.27
N VAL A 44 -14.53 8.03 -3.46
CA VAL A 44 -13.32 7.24 -3.72
C VAL A 44 -12.17 7.68 -2.82
N ILE A 45 -11.88 8.99 -2.72
CA ILE A 45 -10.83 9.52 -1.84
C ILE A 45 -11.12 9.17 -0.37
N ALA A 46 -12.37 9.29 0.06
CA ALA A 46 -12.77 8.93 1.43
C ALA A 46 -12.58 7.43 1.69
N SER A 47 -12.92 6.58 0.72
CA SER A 47 -12.73 5.12 0.81
C SER A 47 -11.25 4.75 0.87
N LEU A 48 -10.42 5.30 -0.02
CA LEU A 48 -8.97 5.04 -0.07
C LEU A 48 -8.26 5.36 1.26
N ARG A 49 -8.70 6.42 1.96
CA ARG A 49 -8.16 6.81 3.28
C ARG A 49 -8.54 5.86 4.41
N ASN A 50 -9.63 5.13 4.25
CA ASN A 50 -10.17 4.22 5.27
C ASN A 50 -9.79 2.76 5.02
N ILE A 51 -8.95 2.48 4.01
CA ILE A 51 -8.44 1.12 3.79
C ILE A 51 -7.65 0.67 5.03
N PRO A 52 -7.98 -0.49 5.63
CA PRO A 52 -7.31 -0.98 6.82
C PRO A 52 -5.97 -1.65 6.47
N PHE A 53 -5.01 -0.87 5.98
CA PHE A 53 -3.73 -1.39 5.49
C PHE A 53 -2.96 -2.17 6.55
N GLU A 54 -3.00 -1.76 7.82
CA GLU A 54 -2.42 -2.52 8.93
C GLU A 54 -2.88 -3.97 8.94
N GLN A 55 -4.20 -4.17 8.88
CA GLN A 55 -4.80 -5.49 8.97
C GLN A 55 -4.47 -6.31 7.72
N LEU A 56 -4.65 -5.71 6.54
CA LEU A 56 -4.50 -6.43 5.27
C LEU A 56 -3.03 -6.84 5.03
N VAL A 57 -2.08 -5.94 5.28
CA VAL A 57 -0.65 -6.25 5.13
C VAL A 57 -0.19 -7.26 6.18
N SER A 58 -0.64 -7.16 7.43
CA SER A 58 -0.30 -8.14 8.46
C SER A 58 -0.80 -9.54 8.14
N GLN A 59 -1.98 -9.64 7.50
CA GLN A 59 -2.51 -10.93 7.04
C GLN A 59 -1.68 -11.51 5.88
N GLU A 60 -1.31 -10.69 4.90
CA GLU A 60 -0.49 -11.12 3.76
C GLU A 60 0.92 -11.54 4.19
N LEU A 61 1.49 -10.86 5.19
CA LEU A 61 2.85 -11.06 5.69
C LEU A 61 2.90 -11.78 7.05
N THR A 62 1.93 -12.67 7.33
CA THR A 62 1.76 -13.33 8.64
C THR A 62 3.05 -13.94 9.21
N ASP A 63 3.93 -14.48 8.37
CA ASP A 63 5.17 -15.13 8.80
C ASP A 63 6.41 -14.22 8.74
N ALA A 64 6.31 -12.98 8.24
CA ALA A 64 7.46 -12.14 7.91
C ALA A 64 8.18 -11.53 9.13
N GLY A 65 7.54 -11.53 10.30
CA GLY A 65 8.01 -10.89 11.52
C GLY A 65 7.59 -9.43 11.64
N ASP A 66 7.35 -8.98 12.88
CA ASP A 66 6.71 -7.69 13.19
C ASP A 66 7.41 -6.49 12.54
N THR A 67 8.74 -6.44 12.59
CA THR A 67 9.51 -5.34 11.98
C THR A 67 9.29 -5.22 10.47
N ILE A 68 9.21 -6.34 9.76
CA ILE A 68 8.99 -6.36 8.33
C ILE A 68 7.57 -5.91 8.00
N VAL A 69 6.59 -6.40 8.78
CA VAL A 69 5.18 -6.02 8.65
C VAL A 69 5.00 -4.51 8.88
N GLU A 70 5.60 -3.96 9.94
CA GLU A 70 5.53 -2.52 10.24
C GLU A 70 6.10 -1.65 9.12
N ILE A 71 7.25 -2.05 8.55
CA ILE A 71 7.86 -1.34 7.42
C ILE A 71 6.97 -1.42 6.19
N ALA A 72 6.46 -2.61 5.87
CA ALA A 72 5.59 -2.83 4.72
C ALA A 72 4.29 -2.00 4.83
N VAL A 73 3.64 -2.00 5.99
CA VAL A 73 2.46 -1.17 6.29
C VAL A 73 2.77 0.31 6.03
N ARG A 74 3.89 0.82 6.56
CA ARG A 74 4.29 2.21 6.38
C ARG A 74 4.45 2.54 4.89
N LEU A 75 5.18 1.72 4.14
CA LEU A 75 5.45 1.95 2.71
C LEU A 75 4.15 1.96 1.89
N VAL A 76 3.24 1.03 2.13
CA VAL A 76 1.94 0.99 1.44
C VAL A 76 1.11 2.24 1.74
N LYS A 77 1.10 2.70 2.98
CA LYS A 77 0.40 3.94 3.37
C LYS A 77 1.01 5.18 2.71
N GLU A 78 2.33 5.30 2.69
CA GLU A 78 3.02 6.40 2.01
C GLU A 78 2.67 6.46 0.52
N ILE A 79 2.58 5.30 -0.14
CA ILE A 79 2.10 5.22 -1.53
C ILE A 79 0.65 5.72 -1.63
N ALA A 80 -0.25 5.20 -0.79
CA ALA A 80 -1.66 5.59 -0.81
C ALA A 80 -1.87 7.10 -0.59
N GLU A 81 -1.16 7.69 0.38
CA GLU A 81 -1.20 9.12 0.68
C GLU A 81 -0.72 9.96 -0.51
N ARG A 82 0.37 9.53 -1.17
CA ARG A 82 0.89 10.18 -2.37
C ARG A 82 -0.11 10.14 -3.52
N GLU A 83 -0.72 8.99 -3.78
CA GLU A 83 -1.73 8.85 -4.85
C GLU A 83 -2.97 9.72 -4.57
N ILE A 84 -3.47 9.75 -3.33
CA ILE A 84 -4.57 10.65 -2.94
C ILE A 84 -4.19 12.12 -3.15
N LYS A 85 -2.94 12.50 -2.83
CA LYS A 85 -2.44 13.85 -3.06
C LYS A 85 -2.43 14.19 -4.55
N TYR A 86 -2.01 13.27 -5.42
CA TYR A 86 -2.05 13.47 -6.86
C TYR A 86 -3.47 13.61 -7.40
N ILE A 87 -4.39 12.74 -6.99
CA ILE A 87 -5.80 12.82 -7.37
C ILE A 87 -6.37 14.19 -7.00
N ARG A 88 -6.15 14.64 -5.75
CA ARG A 88 -6.61 15.96 -5.29
C ARG A 88 -6.03 17.11 -6.10
N ALA A 89 -4.73 17.07 -6.37
CA ALA A 89 -4.08 18.09 -7.19
C ALA A 89 -4.72 18.15 -8.59
N TYR A 90 -4.96 17.02 -9.24
CA TYR A 90 -5.66 16.99 -10.54
C TYR A 90 -7.06 17.61 -10.47
N MET A 91 -7.80 17.39 -9.39
CA MET A 91 -9.12 18.01 -9.20
C MET A 91 -9.06 19.53 -9.01
N GLU A 92 -8.01 20.07 -8.40
CA GLU A 92 -7.83 21.51 -8.20
C GLU A 92 -7.41 22.24 -9.49
N TYR A 93 -6.80 21.51 -10.44
CA TYR A 93 -6.42 22.04 -11.75
C TYR A 93 -7.54 21.98 -12.80
N MET A 94 -8.63 21.26 -12.53
CA MET A 94 -9.81 21.14 -13.39
C MET A 94 -10.89 22.16 -13.03
#